data_AF-A0A7X6U3F7-F1
#
_entry.id   AF-A0A7X6U3F7-F1
#
_cell.length_a   1.000
_cell.length_b   1.000
_cell.length_c   1.000
_cell.angle_alpha   90.00
_cell.angle_beta   90.00
_cell.angle_gamma   90.00
#
_symmetry.space_group_name_H-M   'P 1'
#
loop_
_entity.id
_entity.type
_entity.pdbx_description
1 polymer ?
#
loop_
_entity_poly.entity_id
_entity_poly.type
_entity_poly.pdbx_seq_one_letter_code
_entity_poly.pdbx_strand_id
1 'polypeptide(L)' 'MPIDYDLIKNWEFPEIEHTYTEKDTIIYALSLGIGHDPLDTKQLQYIYEKELKAFPTMAVILG' A
#
# COMPACT_ATOMS: atom_id res chain seq x y z
N MET A 1 -4.55 -35.25 10.80
CA MET A 1 -3.24 -35.15 10.13
C MET A 1 -2.52 -33.98 10.78
N PRO A 2 -1.38 -34.18 11.46
CA PRO A 2 -0.65 -33.09 12.09
C PRO A 2 -0.04 -32.18 11.02
N ILE A 3 0.15 -30.91 11.37
CA ILE A 3 0.87 -29.93 10.55
C ILE A 3 2.37 -30.28 10.58
N ASP A 4 3.02 -30.28 9.42
CA ASP A 4 4.47 -30.50 9.29
C ASP A 4 5.23 -29.20 9.62
N TYR A 5 5.88 -29.17 10.79
CA TYR A 5 6.62 -28.01 11.29
C TYR A 5 7.84 -27.69 10.42
N ASP A 6 8.59 -28.70 10.00
CA ASP A 6 9.82 -28.52 9.25
C ASP A 6 9.50 -28.00 7.84
N LEU A 7 8.40 -28.48 7.24
CA LEU A 7 7.92 -27.94 5.96
C LEU A 7 7.54 -26.45 6.07
N ILE A 8 6.76 -26.05 7.08
CA ILE A 8 6.30 -24.66 7.21
C ILE A 8 7.46 -23.72 7.55
N LYS A 9 8.36 -24.13 8.44
CA LYS A 9 9.47 -23.27 8.87
C LYS A 9 10.51 -23.04 7.76
N ASN A 10 10.62 -23.98 6.81
CA ASN A 10 11.51 -23.88 5.66
C ASN A 10 10.78 -23.51 4.37
N TRP A 11 9.55 -22.99 4.46
CA TRP A 11 8.79 -22.62 3.27
C TRP A 11 9.45 -21.45 2.53
N GLU A 12 9.77 -21.65 1.26
CA GLU A 12 10.27 -20.61 0.39
C GLU A 12 9.09 -19.85 -0.23
N PHE A 13 8.95 -18.57 0.11
CA PHE A 13 7.99 -17.70 -0.54
C PHE A 13 8.56 -17.27 -1.91
N PRO A 14 7.80 -17.47 -3.01
CA PRO A 14 8.24 -17.01 -4.31
C PRO A 14 8.33 -15.47 -4.33
N GLU A 15 9.19 -14.94 -5.19
CA GLU A 15 9.23 -13.51 -5.47
C GLU A 15 7.91 -13.06 -6.12
N ILE A 16 7.37 -11.94 -5.64
CA ILE A 16 6.13 -11.35 -6.14
C ILE A 16 6.45 -9.94 -6.63
N GLU A 17 6.07 -9.65 -7.87
CA GLU A 17 6.16 -8.30 -8.44
C GLU A 17 4.77 -7.65 -8.48
N HIS A 18 4.66 -6.45 -7.92
CA HIS A 18 3.46 -5.63 -7.99
C HIS A 18 3.71 -4.39 -8.83
N THR A 19 2.83 -4.14 -9.79
CA THR A 19 2.78 -2.87 -10.53
C THR A 19 1.60 -2.06 -10.03
N TYR A 20 1.84 -0.79 -9.69
CA TYR A 20 0.82 0.16 -9.28
C TYR A 20 1.06 1.49 -9.97
N THR A 21 0.00 2.28 -10.08
CA THR A 21 0.00 3.58 -10.74
C THR A 21 -0.24 4.71 -9.73
N GLU A 22 -0.14 5.95 -10.21
CA GLU A 22 -0.54 7.14 -9.44
C GLU A 22 -1.99 7.02 -8.96
N LYS A 23 -2.88 6.49 -9.81
CA LYS A 23 -4.29 6.27 -9.47
C LYS A 23 -4.45 5.31 -8.28
N ASP A 24 -3.72 4.20 -8.27
CA ASP A 24 -3.81 3.21 -7.19
C ASP A 24 -3.31 3.81 -5.87
N THR A 25 -2.24 4.61 -5.96
CA THR A 25 -1.66 5.36 -4.82
C THR A 25 -2.66 6.37 -4.24
N ILE A 26 -3.35 7.11 -5.12
CA ILE A 26 -4.37 8.10 -4.72
C ILE A 26 -5.59 7.38 -4.11
N ILE A 27 -6.07 6.31 -4.73
CA ILE A 27 -7.20 5.52 -4.20
C ILE A 27 -6.86 4.94 -2.82
N TYR A 28 -5.63 4.46 -2.62
CA TYR A 28 -5.18 4.00 -1.31
C TYR A 28 -5.28 5.12 -0.27
N ALA A 29 -4.73 6.31 -0.57
CA ALA A 29 -4.77 7.46 0.34
C ALA A 29 -6.22 7.90 0.65
N LEU A 30 -7.07 8.00 -0.37
CA LEU A 30 -8.49 8.35 -0.22
C LEU A 30 -9.24 7.33 0.65
N SER A 31 -8.91 6.04 0.52
CA SER A 31 -9.54 4.97 1.32
C SER A 31 -9.18 5.06 2.81
N LEU A 32 -8.05 5.69 3.15
CA LEU A 32 -7.66 6.01 4.53
C LEU A 32 -8.33 7.29 5.07
N GLY A 33 -9.13 7.99 4.26
CA GLY A 33 -9.79 9.25 4.61
C GLY A 33 -8.91 10.49 4.38
N ILE A 34 -7.74 10.35 3.76
CA ILE A 34 -6.91 11.50 3.38
C ILE A 34 -7.62 12.27 2.27
N GLY A 35 -7.70 13.59 2.40
CA GLY A 35 -8.46 14.47 1.52
C GLY A 35 -9.86 14.82 2.03
N HIS A 36 -10.27 14.31 3.20
CA HIS A 36 -11.58 14.61 3.77
C HIS A 36 -11.72 16.08 4.22
N ASP A 37 -10.64 16.68 4.73
CA ASP A 37 -10.61 18.10 5.07
C ASP A 37 -10.15 18.92 3.85
N PRO A 38 -11.04 19.67 3.17
CA PRO A 38 -10.69 20.44 1.98
C PRO A 38 -9.79 21.65 2.29
N LEU A 39 -9.63 22.03 3.56
CA LEU A 39 -8.78 23.16 3.96
C LEU A 39 -7.35 22.73 4.33
N ASP A 40 -7.10 21.43 4.53
CA ASP A 40 -5.76 20.91 4.79
C ASP A 40 -5.00 20.63 3.49
N THR A 41 -4.37 21.68 2.97
CA THR A 41 -3.54 21.59 1.75
C THR A 41 -2.38 20.60 1.85
N LYS A 42 -1.95 20.18 3.05
CA LYS A 42 -0.89 19.18 3.19
C LYS A 42 -1.34 17.80 2.70
N GLN A 43 -2.64 17.54 2.65
CA GLN A 43 -3.18 16.26 2.19
C GLN A 43 -3.11 16.12 0.66
N LEU A 44 -3.00 17.23 -0.08
CA LEU A 44 -2.91 17.24 -1.55
C LEU A 44 -1.74 16.42 -2.07
N GLN A 45 -0.61 16.38 -1.35
CA GLN A 45 0.56 15.59 -1.75
C GLN A 45 0.29 14.07 -1.82
N TYR A 46 -0.85 13.59 -1.31
CA TYR A 46 -1.23 12.17 -1.33
C TYR A 46 -2.40 11.86 -2.28
N ILE A 47 -3.13 12.88 -2.74
CA ILE A 47 -4.38 12.70 -3.51
C ILE A 47 -4.40 13.45 -4.84
N TYR A 48 -3.38 14.27 -5.11
CA TYR A 48 -3.20 15.02 -6.35
C TYR A 48 -1.93 14.56 -7.04
N GLU A 49 -2.01 14.33 -8.35
CA GLU A 49 -0.96 13.69 -9.16
C GLU A 49 0.33 14.51 -9.20
N LYS A 50 0.22 15.84 -9.08
CA LYS A 50 1.38 16.73 -9.07
C LYS A 50 2.15 16.60 -7.75
N GLU A 51 3.39 16.14 -7.84
CA GLU A 51 4.27 15.90 -6.67
C GLU A 51 3.70 14.84 -5.70
N LEU A 52 2.99 13.85 -6.25
CA LEU A 52 2.37 12.77 -5.50
C LEU A 52 3.40 11.99 -4.66
N LYS A 53 3.02 11.69 -3.42
CA LYS A 53 3.72 10.82 -2.50
C LYS A 53 2.80 9.67 -2.11
N ALA A 54 3.35 8.47 -2.08
CA ALA A 54 2.67 7.33 -1.49
C ALA A 54 2.58 7.51 0.03
N PHE A 55 1.43 7.21 0.60
CA PHE A 55 1.29 7.19 2.05
C PHE A 55 2.05 5.97 2.61
N PRO A 56 2.86 6.09 3.68
CA PRO A 56 3.84 5.05 4.05
C PRO A 56 3.27 3.65 4.27
N THR A 57 2.02 3.55 4.74
CA THR A 57 1.38 2.25 5.01
C THR A 57 0.96 1.51 3.74
N MET A 58 1.03 2.12 2.55
CA MET A 58 0.77 1.44 1.27
C MET A 58 1.72 0.26 1.07
N ALA A 59 2.95 0.33 1.60
CA ALA A 59 3.90 -0.78 1.56
C ALA A 59 3.36 -2.08 2.20
N VAL A 60 2.41 -1.99 3.14
CA VAL A 60 1.84 -3.15 3.83
C VAL A 60 0.94 -3.99 2.91
N ILE A 61 0.37 -3.41 1.86
CA ILE A 61 -0.51 -4.13 0.92
C ILE A 61 0.21 -4.67 -0.31
N LEU A 62 1.53 -4.44 -0.43
CA LEU A 62 2.35 -4.84 -1.58
C LEU A 62 3.18 -6.11 -1.29
N GLY A 63 2.88 -6.85 -0.22
CA GLY A 63 3.61 -8.04 0.22
C GLY A 63 2.68 -9.19 0.61
#